data_AF-A0A7X2XNR4-F1
#
_entry.id   AF-A0A7X2XNR4-F1
#
_cell.length_a   1.000
_cell.length_b   1.000
_cell.length_c   1.000
_cell.angle_alpha   90.00
_cell.angle_beta   90.00
_cell.angle_gamma   90.00
#
_symmetry.space_group_name_H-M   'P 1'
#
loop_
_entity.id
_entity.type
_entity.pdbx_description
1 polymer ?
#
loop_
_entity_poly.entity_id
_entity_poly.type
_entity_poly.pdbx_seq_one_letter_code
_entity_poly.pdbx_strand_id
1 'polypeptide(L)' 'NCYEDIDHAEVIFIAGANTAYAHPILFRRIEDAKRANPHLQLIVADPRRTETAEVADLHLPLQPGTDVALFHAMLH' A
#
# COMPACT_ATOMS: atom_id res chain seq x y z
N ASN A 1 19.91 0.65 4.08
CA ASN A 1 18.96 -0.46 4.26
C ASN A 1 17.56 0.08 4.09
N CYS A 2 16.91 -0.10 2.93
CA CYS A 2 15.55 0.46 2.68
C CYS A 2 14.41 -0.43 3.18
N TYR A 3 14.72 -1.54 3.85
CA TYR A 3 13.75 -2.56 4.26
C TYR A 3 13.41 -2.51 5.76
N GLU A 4 14.29 -1.96 6.60
CA GLU A 4 14.03 -1.76 8.03
C GLU A 4 13.04 -0.61 8.28
N ASP A 5 12.91 0.33 7.34
CA ASP A 5 11.95 1.44 7.44
C ASP A 5 10.49 0.96 7.43
N ILE A 6 10.23 -0.23 6.85
CA ILE A 6 8.90 -0.83 6.80
C ILE A 6 8.42 -1.24 8.20
N ASP A 7 9.35 -1.67 9.05
CA ASP A 7 9.04 -2.11 10.42
C ASP A 7 8.75 -0.92 11.36
N HIS A 8 9.20 0.28 10.98
CA HIS A 8 8.96 1.53 11.72
C HIS A 8 7.84 2.40 11.14
N ALA A 9 7.28 2.04 9.99
CA ALA A 9 6.20 2.79 9.38
C ALA A 9 4.90 2.65 10.21
N GLU A 10 4.18 3.75 10.39
CA GLU A 10 2.81 3.73 10.95
C GLU A 10 1.75 3.59 9.84
N VAL A 11 2.10 4.03 8.63
CA VAL A 11 1.24 3.98 7.44
C VAL A 11 2.06 3.51 6.24
N ILE A 12 1.55 2.50 5.54
CA ILE A 12 2.09 2.02 4.27
C ILE A 12 1.09 2.39 3.19
N PHE A 13 1.53 3.22 2.24
CA PHE A 13 0.74 3.66 1.12
C PHE A 13 1.27 3.08 -0.20
N ILE A 14 0.46 2.27 -0.88
CA ILE A 14 0.79 1.62 -2.14
C ILE A 14 -0.07 2.22 -3.26
N ALA A 15 0.54 2.90 -4.22
CA ALA A 15 -0.15 3.45 -5.39
C ALA A 15 0.28 2.75 -6.68
N GLY A 16 -0.67 2.26 -7.46
CA GLY A 16 -0.44 1.76 -8.82
C GLY A 16 0.41 0.49 -8.94
N ALA A 17 0.65 -0.23 -7.85
CA ALA A 17 1.48 -1.44 -7.84
C ALA A 17 0.73 -2.63 -7.21
N ASN A 18 0.57 -3.71 -7.99
CA ASN A 18 0.16 -5.00 -7.42
C ASN A 18 1.37 -5.70 -6.80
N THR A 19 1.78 -5.26 -5.61
CA THR A 19 2.95 -5.79 -4.92
C THR A 19 2.82 -7.27 -4.55
N ALA A 20 1.60 -7.78 -4.36
CA ALA A 20 1.35 -9.21 -4.13
C ALA A 20 1.87 -10.08 -5.29
N TYR A 21 1.71 -9.61 -6.53
CA TYR A 21 2.18 -10.33 -7.73
C TYR A 21 3.61 -9.95 -8.12
N ALA A 22 3.96 -8.66 -8.09
CA ALA A 22 5.26 -8.17 -8.55
C ALA A 22 6.40 -8.43 -7.54
N HIS A 23 6.09 -8.43 -6.23
CA HIS A 23 7.06 -8.52 -5.15
C HIS A 23 6.51 -9.34 -3.96
N PRO A 24 6.29 -10.65 -4.11
CA PRO A 24 5.66 -11.48 -3.08
C PRO A 24 6.42 -11.50 -1.74
N ILE A 25 7.75 -11.32 -1.76
CA ILE A 25 8.57 -11.24 -0.55
C ILE A 25 8.29 -9.94 0.23
N LEU A 26 8.10 -8.82 -0.47
CA LEU A 26 7.78 -7.53 0.15
C LEU A 26 6.37 -7.56 0.73
N PHE A 27 5.42 -8.13 -0.01
CA PHE A 27 4.04 -8.29 0.44
C PHE A 27 3.95 -9.10 1.73
N ARG A 28 4.67 -10.22 1.82
CA ARG A 28 4.70 -11.04 3.04
C ARG A 28 5.29 -10.30 4.23
N ARG A 29 6.28 -9.42 4.02
CA ARG A 29 6.81 -8.55 5.08
C ARG A 29 5.80 -7.52 5.54
N ILE A 30 5.00 -6.95 4.63
CA ILE A 30 3.91 -6.03 5.00
C ILE A 30 2.85 -6.76 5.83
N GLU A 31 2.49 -8.00 5.45
CA GLU A 31 1.58 -8.83 6.24
C GLU A 31 2.15 -9.15 7.63
N ASP A 32 3.43 -9.49 7.72
CA ASP A 32 4.11 -9.78 8.98
C ASP A 32 4.22 -8.52 9.86
N ALA A 33 4.52 -7.35 9.27
CA ALA A 33 4.54 -6.06 9.95
C ALA A 33 3.15 -5.66 10.47
N LYS A 34 2.09 -5.87 9.67
CA LYS A 34 0.70 -5.62 10.08
C LYS A 34 0.23 -6.59 11.17
N ARG A 35 0.72 -7.84 11.15
CA ARG A 35 0.47 -8.81 12.22
C ARG A 35 1.20 -8.45 13.51
N ALA A 36 2.42 -7.93 13.41
CA ALA A 36 3.21 -7.49 14.55
C ALA A 36 2.70 -6.17 15.15
N ASN A 37 2.15 -5.28 14.30
CA ASN A 37 1.58 -4.00 14.69
C ASN A 37 0.18 -3.82 14.09
N PRO A 38 -0.89 -4.16 14.83
CA PRO A 38 -2.28 -3.97 14.39
C PRO A 38 -2.67 -2.50 14.14
N HIS A 39 -1.86 -1.54 14.58
CA HIS A 39 -2.06 -0.11 14.32
C HIS A 39 -1.48 0.35 12.98
N LEU A 40 -0.67 -0.50 12.32
CA LEU A 40 -0.14 -0.23 10.98
C LEU A 40 -1.29 -0.11 9.98
N GLN A 41 -1.43 1.06 9.34
CA GLN A 41 -2.45 1.27 8.32
C GLN A 41 -1.89 0.95 6.94
N LEU A 42 -2.52 0.01 6.24
CA LEU A 42 -2.24 -0.30 4.84
C LEU A 42 -3.27 0.37 3.94
N ILE A 43 -2.85 1.36 3.16
CA ILE A 43 -3.68 2.07 2.19
C ILE A 43 -3.21 1.70 0.79
N VAL A 44 -4.13 1.24 -0.05
CA VAL A 44 -3.84 0.86 -1.44
C VAL A 44 -4.67 1.72 -2.38
N ALA A 45 -4.02 2.47 -3.25
CA ALA A 45 -4.62 3.23 -4.32
C ALA A 45 -4.40 2.49 -5.66
N ASP A 46 -5.43 1.80 -6.13
CA ASP A 46 -5.36 0.98 -7.34
C ASP A 46 -6.73 1.03 -8.06
N PRO A 47 -6.78 1.35 -9.36
CA PRO A 47 -8.03 1.32 -10.13
C PRO A 47 -8.70 -0.06 -10.15
N ARG A 48 -7.92 -1.13 -9.96
CA ARG A 48 -8.42 -2.50 -9.88
C ARG A 48 -8.35 -2.98 -8.44
N ARG A 49 -9.31 -3.82 -8.06
CA ARG A 49 -9.26 -4.53 -6.78
C ARG A 49 -8.32 -5.73 -6.91
N THR A 50 -7.02 -5.48 -6.74
CA THR A 50 -5.96 -6.49 -6.79
C THR A 50 -5.83 -7.21 -5.44
N GLU A 51 -5.11 -8.35 -5.39
CA GLU A 51 -4.87 -9.08 -4.13
C GLU A 51 -4.23 -8.19 -3.05
N THR A 52 -3.40 -7.23 -3.47
CA THR A 52 -2.82 -6.22 -2.56
C THR A 52 -3.90 -5.31 -1.97
N ALA A 53 -4.90 -4.91 -2.77
CA ALA A 53 -6.01 -4.08 -2.33
C ALA A 53 -7.00 -4.84 -1.43
N GLU A 54 -7.10 -6.17 -1.55
CA GLU A 54 -7.99 -6.98 -0.70
C GLU A 54 -7.53 -7.03 0.76
N VAL A 55 -6.23 -7.00 1.02
CA VAL A 55 -5.66 -7.02 2.37
C VAL A 55 -5.48 -5.61 2.98
N ALA A 56 -5.77 -4.56 2.20
CA ALA A 56 -5.65 -3.18 2.61
C ALA A 56 -6.74 -2.79 3.62
N ASP A 57 -6.39 -1.94 4.58
CA ASP A 57 -7.37 -1.33 5.49
C ASP A 57 -8.24 -0.31 4.76
N LEU A 58 -7.64 0.38 3.78
CA LEU A 58 -8.34 1.31 2.90
C LEU A 58 -7.92 1.07 1.45
N HIS A 59 -8.89 0.71 0.61
CA HIS A 59 -8.72 0.66 -0.85
C HIS A 59 -9.33 1.91 -1.48
N LEU A 60 -8.51 2.66 -2.22
CA LEU A 60 -8.90 3.81 -3.01
C LEU A 60 -9.00 3.39 -4.49
N PRO A 61 -10.21 3.17 -5.03
CA PRO A 61 -10.40 2.85 -6.43
C PRO A 61 -10.21 4.11 -7.28
N LEU A 62 -8.97 4.37 -7.71
CA LEU A 62 -8.67 5.50 -8.58
C LEU A 62 -9.23 5.31 -9.98
N GLN A 63 -9.45 6.40 -10.70
CA GLN A 63 -9.67 6.30 -12.14
C GLN A 63 -8.31 6.11 -12.82
N PRO A 64 -8.20 5.26 -13.86
CA PRO A 64 -6.94 5.08 -14.57
C PRO A 64 -6.37 6.42 -15.05
N GLY A 65 -5.11 6.72 -14.68
CA GLY A 65 -4.44 7.97 -15.02
C GLY A 65 -4.67 9.13 -14.05
N THR A 66 -5.39 8.94 -12.94
CA THR A 66 -5.60 9.98 -11.92
C THR A 66 -4.64 9.90 -10.73
N ASP A 67 -3.56 9.13 -10.85
CA ASP A 67 -2.54 9.01 -9.80
C ASP A 67 -1.89 10.37 -9.50
N VAL A 68 -1.63 11.17 -10.55
CA VAL A 68 -1.10 12.54 -10.41
C VAL A 68 -2.06 13.44 -9.64
N ALA A 69 -3.37 13.31 -9.88
CA ALA A 69 -4.37 14.10 -9.15
C ALA A 69 -4.43 13.71 -7.67
N LEU A 70 -4.26 12.42 -7.35
CA LEU A 70 -4.18 11.95 -5.97
C LEU A 70 -2.96 12.55 -5.26
N PHE A 71 -1.76 12.43 -5.85
CA PHE A 71 -0.55 12.97 -5.25
C PHE A 71 -0.60 14.50 -5.12
N HIS A 72 -1.21 15.19 -6.10
CA HIS A 72 -1.38 16.63 -6.04
C HIS A 72 -2.35 17.05 -4.92
N ALA A 73 -3.41 16.28 -4.66
CA ALA A 73 -4.31 16.52 -3.54
C ALA A 73 -3.64 16.27 -2.18
N MET A 74 -2.71 15.31 -2.08
CA MET A 74 -1.97 15.04 -0.84
C MET A 74 -0.92 16.10 -0.50
N LEU A 75 -0.46 16.86 -1.50
CA LEU A 75 0.51 17.96 -1.33
C LEU A 75 -0.14 19.27 -0.86
N HIS A 76 -1.47 19.37 -0.95
CA HIS A 76 -2.25 20.56 -0.64
C HIS A 76 -2.79 20.55 0.80
#